data_AF-A0A4V4HDP5-F1
#
_entry.id   AF-A0A4V4HDP5-F1
#
_cell.length_a   1.000
_cell.length_b   1.000
_cell.length_c   1.000
_cell.angle_alpha   90.00
_cell.angle_beta   90.00
_cell.angle_gamma   90.00
#
_symmetry.space_group_name_H-M   'P 1'
#
loop_
_entity.id
_entity.type
_entity.pdbx_description
1 polymer ?
#
loop_
_entity_poly.entity_id
_entity_poly.type
_entity_poly.pdbx_seq_one_letter_code
_entity_poly.pdbx_strand_id
1 'polypeptide(L)'
;MSQPPDSHTPPEVSDSHPEVAAMDQGLDTTAKSSNVSSQNGSQEKLTKGLTKGRKRGNQGNFSGVYLKRLEENSAAYVAIEKKRAQTLWRTEFISSWFKEWPWHTNGVPEEFEIIEPIPKPSATDPFAVELVSFESTGLSREAYDELVSRRDNERAKRQEDGRQKSSSNASVFSGLLKQICNVGRPPRLTEPYKYYMSQPEYKDRVAEIYESRWKKADLDPKYRLWFHTQVAKEVFEGESAELRERIETEAKREHEKDLAAYKQLMNGDKIAITKLEEFGDLAKEIARENLVKYVGPLLDALGVLTGMPLTMIGGIPPRAGGEPDEFTCLTFSAEWWVWWATINPDWRERDVRNGRLRASTDEPKEKERWDVMRRPGQCGMLTVVLCLYHWFNKLNEEGEDEETKDWAAALADVIWVVQSMNQLFGKGKRGKKRKNSVEVVPEGRVLRARR
;
A
#
# COMPACT_ATOMS: atom_id res chain seq x y z
N MET A 1 5.69 -77.36 9.81
CA MET A 1 5.82 -78.40 8.77
C MET A 1 4.42 -78.75 8.30
N SER A 2 4.11 -78.41 7.05
CA SER A 2 3.08 -78.99 6.15
C SER A 2 2.79 -77.98 5.04
N GLN A 3 3.33 -78.25 3.86
CA GLN A 3 2.91 -77.78 2.53
C GLN A 3 1.70 -78.63 2.03
N PRO A 4 1.15 -78.50 0.79
CA PRO A 4 1.00 -77.43 -0.24
C PRO A 4 -0.53 -77.34 -0.68
N PRO A 5 -1.02 -76.94 -1.91
CA PRO A 5 -0.35 -76.61 -3.20
C PRO A 5 -0.92 -75.46 -4.10
N ASP A 6 -0.09 -75.11 -5.11
CA ASP A 6 -0.31 -74.84 -6.56
C ASP A 6 -1.64 -74.24 -7.05
N SER A 7 -1.79 -73.46 -8.13
CA SER A 7 -0.98 -72.96 -9.25
C SER A 7 -1.96 -72.15 -10.11
N HIS A 8 -1.61 -70.99 -10.69
CA HIS A 8 -2.22 -70.49 -11.94
C HIS A 8 -1.38 -69.38 -12.58
N THR A 9 -1.24 -69.47 -13.89
CA THR A 9 -0.57 -68.57 -14.85
C THR A 9 -1.60 -68.20 -15.95
N PRO A 10 -1.27 -67.40 -16.99
CA PRO A 10 -1.17 -65.93 -17.14
C PRO A 10 -2.33 -65.36 -18.05
N PRO A 11 -2.24 -64.16 -18.68
CA PRO A 11 -1.50 -64.04 -19.95
C PRO A 11 -0.81 -62.70 -20.27
N GLU A 12 0.06 -62.80 -21.29
CA GLU A 12 0.69 -61.81 -22.16
C GLU A 12 -0.19 -60.63 -22.60
N VAL A 13 0.44 -59.45 -22.73
CA VAL A 13 0.04 -58.43 -23.71
C VAL A 13 1.29 -57.86 -24.37
N SER A 14 1.30 -57.95 -25.70
CA SER A 14 2.32 -57.50 -26.65
C SER A 14 2.18 -56.01 -27.02
N ASP A 15 3.33 -55.39 -27.29
CA ASP A 15 3.67 -54.42 -28.34
C ASP A 15 2.67 -53.34 -28.79
N SER A 16 3.14 -52.09 -28.78
CA SER A 16 3.44 -51.26 -29.98
C SER A 16 3.20 -49.76 -29.74
N HIS A 17 4.21 -48.91 -30.05
CA HIS A 17 4.09 -47.60 -30.75
C HIS A 17 5.42 -46.83 -30.76
N PRO A 18 5.63 -45.86 -31.67
CA PRO A 18 6.81 -45.84 -32.52
C PRO A 18 7.68 -44.57 -32.41
N GLU A 19 8.86 -44.75 -32.96
CA GLU A 19 9.81 -43.80 -33.53
C GLU A 19 9.16 -42.58 -34.21
N VAL A 20 9.55 -41.36 -33.78
CA VAL A 20 9.27 -40.11 -34.50
C VAL A 20 10.59 -39.41 -34.81
N ALA A 21 10.79 -39.22 -36.11
CA ALA A 21 11.96 -38.68 -36.76
C ALA A 21 12.15 -37.17 -36.51
N ALA A 22 13.43 -36.80 -36.56
CA ALA A 22 13.92 -35.43 -36.61
C ALA A 22 13.45 -34.71 -37.89
N MET A 23 13.07 -33.44 -37.76
CA MET A 23 12.87 -32.56 -38.90
C MET A 23 13.60 -31.24 -38.69
N ASP A 24 14.64 -31.11 -39.50
CA ASP A 24 15.52 -29.98 -39.74
C ASP A 24 14.77 -28.89 -40.55
N GLN A 25 14.91 -27.62 -40.16
CA GLN A 25 14.45 -26.48 -40.95
C GLN A 25 15.57 -25.44 -41.06
N GLY A 26 16.24 -25.46 -42.20
CA GLY A 26 17.14 -24.41 -42.67
C GLY A 26 16.38 -23.14 -43.02
N LEU A 27 16.93 -22.01 -42.58
CA LEU A 27 16.52 -20.66 -42.97
C LEU A 27 17.35 -20.21 -44.17
N ASP A 28 16.66 -20.05 -45.29
CA ASP A 28 17.18 -19.58 -46.57
C ASP A 28 17.32 -18.04 -46.55
N THR A 29 18.55 -17.55 -46.68
CA THR A 29 18.86 -16.14 -46.94
C THR A 29 18.91 -15.89 -48.44
N THR A 30 17.99 -15.07 -48.97
CA THR A 30 18.11 -14.52 -50.32
C THR A 30 18.18 -12.99 -50.30
N ALA A 31 19.31 -12.50 -50.79
CA ALA A 31 19.55 -11.11 -51.16
C ALA A 31 19.05 -10.85 -52.59
N LYS A 32 18.59 -9.61 -52.84
CA LYS A 32 18.65 -8.85 -54.12
C LYS A 32 17.88 -7.54 -53.90
N SER A 33 18.12 -6.42 -54.55
CA SER A 33 19.23 -5.81 -55.31
C SER A 33 18.59 -4.57 -55.97
N SER A 34 19.40 -3.53 -56.22
CA SER A 34 19.20 -2.50 -57.26
C SER A 34 18.12 -1.43 -56.98
N ASN A 35 18.17 -0.19 -57.48
CA ASN A 35 19.17 0.63 -58.17
C ASN A 35 18.58 2.07 -58.18
N VAL A 36 19.37 3.11 -57.90
CA VAL A 36 19.80 4.17 -58.87
C VAL A 36 18.83 5.37 -59.06
N SER A 37 19.38 6.54 -58.68
CA SER A 37 19.37 7.86 -59.35
C SER A 37 18.09 8.45 -59.97
N SER A 38 17.74 9.67 -59.57
CA SER A 38 17.81 10.83 -60.49
C SER A 38 17.58 12.18 -59.80
N GLN A 39 18.18 13.19 -60.43
CA GLN A 39 18.44 14.56 -59.99
C GLN A 39 17.23 15.49 -60.09
N ASN A 40 17.34 16.58 -59.31
CA ASN A 40 17.01 17.98 -59.61
C ASN A 40 15.64 18.39 -60.19
N GLY A 41 15.03 19.33 -59.47
CA GLY A 41 14.39 20.50 -60.07
C GLY A 41 12.99 20.81 -59.54
N SER A 42 12.89 21.84 -58.69
CA SER A 42 12.03 23.02 -58.92
C SER A 42 11.78 23.79 -57.62
N GLN A 43 12.13 25.07 -57.68
CA GLN A 43 11.73 26.10 -56.73
C GLN A 43 10.21 26.34 -56.75
N GLU A 44 9.75 26.93 -55.65
CA GLU A 44 8.56 27.78 -55.53
C GLU A 44 7.18 27.15 -55.86
N LYS A 45 6.49 26.72 -54.80
CA LYS A 45 5.07 27.03 -54.67
C LYS A 45 4.67 27.31 -53.22
N LEU A 46 4.26 28.55 -53.05
CA LEU A 46 3.69 29.18 -51.87
C LEU A 46 2.53 28.38 -51.24
N THR A 47 2.61 28.29 -49.91
CA THR A 47 1.54 28.52 -48.93
C THR A 47 0.13 28.00 -49.27
N LYS A 48 -0.30 26.94 -48.57
CA LYS A 48 -1.58 26.83 -47.82
C LYS A 48 -1.89 25.34 -47.57
N GLY A 49 -1.23 24.79 -46.55
CA GLY A 49 -1.66 23.56 -45.90
C GLY A 49 -1.96 23.89 -44.43
N LEU A 50 -3.21 24.20 -44.13
CA LEU A 50 -3.72 24.38 -42.76
C LEU A 50 -3.43 23.08 -41.99
N THR A 51 -2.40 23.11 -41.17
CA THR A 51 -2.12 22.10 -40.16
C THR A 51 -3.27 22.10 -39.18
N LYS A 52 -4.09 21.03 -39.22
CA LYS A 52 -5.10 20.75 -38.19
C LYS A 52 -4.43 20.86 -36.83
N GLY A 53 -4.94 21.77 -36.01
CA GLY A 53 -4.32 22.22 -34.77
C GLY A 53 -3.94 21.06 -33.87
N ARG A 54 -2.64 20.86 -33.67
CA ARG A 54 -2.14 20.09 -32.53
C ARG A 54 -2.64 20.80 -31.27
N LYS A 55 -3.45 20.12 -30.46
CA LYS A 55 -3.86 20.59 -29.14
C LYS A 55 -2.60 21.11 -28.43
N ARG A 56 -2.58 22.41 -28.10
CA ARG A 56 -1.51 22.97 -27.26
C ARG A 56 -1.53 22.16 -25.96
N GLY A 57 -0.41 21.48 -25.66
CA GLY A 57 -0.27 20.72 -24.43
C GLY A 57 -0.58 21.61 -23.23
N ASN A 58 -1.05 20.98 -22.15
CA ASN A 58 -1.30 21.63 -20.87
C ASN A 58 -0.09 22.53 -20.52
N GLN A 59 -0.32 23.84 -20.37
CA GLN A 59 0.78 24.82 -20.24
C GLN A 59 1.56 24.69 -18.92
N GLY A 60 1.14 23.79 -18.02
CA GLY A 60 1.73 23.65 -16.70
C GLY A 60 1.47 24.88 -15.84
N ASN A 61 1.46 24.72 -14.52
CA ASN A 61 1.21 25.82 -13.59
C ASN A 61 2.53 26.44 -13.07
N PHE A 62 3.60 26.38 -13.87
CA PHE A 62 4.89 26.94 -13.51
C PHE A 62 4.85 28.46 -13.73
N SER A 63 5.20 29.22 -12.71
CA SER A 63 5.24 30.69 -12.77
C SER A 63 6.48 31.24 -12.08
N GLY A 64 6.83 32.49 -12.38
CA GLY A 64 7.95 33.19 -11.75
C GLY A 64 9.31 32.56 -12.03
N VAL A 65 10.11 32.38 -10.98
CA VAL A 65 11.51 31.92 -11.07
C VAL A 65 11.62 30.51 -11.65
N TYR A 66 10.65 29.63 -11.35
CA TYR A 66 10.59 28.27 -11.87
C TYR A 66 10.41 28.23 -13.39
N LEU A 67 9.47 29.03 -13.92
CA LEU A 67 9.22 29.10 -15.36
C LEU A 67 10.45 29.63 -16.10
N LYS A 68 11.07 30.69 -15.57
CA LYS A 68 12.29 31.27 -16.15
C LYS A 68 13.41 30.24 -16.27
N ARG A 69 13.63 29.44 -15.22
CA ARG A 69 14.64 28.38 -15.23
C ARG A 69 14.34 27.30 -16.27
N LEU A 70 13.07 26.89 -16.40
CA LEU A 70 12.65 25.93 -17.42
C LEU A 70 12.89 26.47 -18.83
N GLU A 71 12.53 27.73 -19.08
CA GLU A 71 12.72 28.39 -20.38
C GLU A 71 14.22 28.47 -20.74
N GLU A 72 15.08 28.89 -19.80
CA GLU A 72 16.54 28.97 -19.96
C GLU A 72 17.17 27.62 -20.33
N ASN A 73 16.62 26.52 -19.81
CA ASN A 73 17.17 25.17 -20.00
C ASN A 73 16.49 24.37 -21.13
N SER A 74 15.31 24.81 -21.57
CA SER A 74 14.50 24.11 -22.57
C SER A 74 15.20 23.98 -23.93
N ALA A 75 15.90 25.03 -24.37
CA ALA A 75 16.62 25.03 -25.64
C ALA A 75 17.76 24.00 -25.65
N ALA A 76 18.50 23.91 -24.53
CA ALA A 76 19.58 22.93 -24.37
C ALA A 76 19.05 21.49 -24.46
N TYR A 77 17.88 21.21 -23.86
CA TYR A 77 17.25 19.90 -23.94
C TYR A 77 16.76 19.55 -25.36
N VAL A 78 16.11 20.50 -26.06
CA VAL A 78 15.60 20.30 -27.43
C VAL A 78 16.74 20.06 -28.43
N ALA A 79 17.91 20.64 -28.21
CA ALA A 79 19.08 20.45 -29.07
C ALA A 79 19.71 19.05 -28.99
N ILE A 80 19.34 18.21 -28.02
CA ILE A 80 19.91 16.87 -27.85
C ILE A 80 19.19 15.87 -28.77
N GLU A 81 19.89 15.38 -29.80
CA GLU A 81 19.32 14.41 -30.76
C GLU A 81 19.21 13.00 -30.18
N LYS A 82 20.18 12.58 -29.35
CA LYS A 82 20.25 11.20 -28.84
C LYS A 82 19.42 11.02 -27.58
N LYS A 83 18.49 10.06 -27.62
CA LYS A 83 17.62 9.72 -26.47
C LYS A 83 18.38 9.44 -25.18
N ARG A 84 19.53 8.74 -25.24
CA ARG A 84 20.36 8.46 -24.05
C ARG A 84 20.91 9.73 -23.40
N ALA A 85 21.36 10.70 -24.22
CA ALA A 85 21.84 11.98 -23.73
C ALA A 85 20.69 12.84 -23.16
N GLN A 86 19.48 12.77 -23.74
CA GLN A 86 18.30 13.43 -23.17
C GLN A 86 17.91 12.88 -21.80
N THR A 87 18.10 11.57 -21.56
CA THR A 87 17.87 10.96 -20.24
C THR A 87 18.88 11.46 -19.23
N LEU A 88 20.17 11.45 -19.57
CA LEU A 88 21.24 11.95 -18.69
C LEU A 88 21.03 13.42 -18.34
N TRP A 89 20.75 14.25 -19.34
CA TRP A 89 20.43 15.66 -19.14
C TRP A 89 19.22 15.85 -18.21
N ARG A 90 18.15 15.07 -18.38
CA ARG A 90 16.97 15.14 -17.50
C ARG A 90 17.32 14.80 -16.05
N THR A 91 18.11 13.76 -15.84
CA THR A 91 18.54 13.36 -14.49
C THR A 91 19.39 14.47 -13.83
N GLU A 92 20.35 15.04 -14.56
CA GLU A 92 21.17 16.15 -14.07
C GLU A 92 20.35 17.42 -13.81
N PHE A 93 19.46 17.77 -14.75
CA PHE A 93 18.58 18.93 -14.62
C PHE A 93 17.66 18.78 -13.39
N ILE A 94 16.99 17.65 -13.23
CA ILE A 94 16.11 17.38 -12.08
C ILE A 94 16.90 17.40 -10.76
N SER A 95 18.12 16.84 -10.74
CA SER A 95 18.98 16.89 -9.56
C SER A 95 19.37 18.33 -9.20
N SER A 96 19.74 19.14 -10.19
CA SER A 96 20.04 20.57 -9.99
C SER A 96 18.80 21.35 -9.53
N TRP A 97 17.64 21.03 -10.10
CA TRP A 97 16.36 21.64 -9.78
C TRP A 97 16.00 21.42 -8.31
N PHE A 98 16.09 20.19 -7.82
CA PHE A 98 15.81 19.90 -6.41
C PHE A 98 16.88 20.40 -5.45
N LYS A 99 18.10 20.66 -5.93
CA LYS A 99 19.14 21.33 -5.13
C LYS A 99 18.83 22.82 -4.96
N GLU A 100 18.34 23.48 -6.01
CA GLU A 100 17.97 24.90 -6.02
C GLU A 100 16.61 25.15 -5.35
N TRP A 101 15.67 24.23 -5.54
CA TRP A 101 14.34 24.21 -4.93
C TRP A 101 14.04 22.85 -4.31
N PRO A 102 14.55 22.60 -3.10
CA PRO A 102 14.25 21.37 -2.37
C PRO A 102 12.75 21.23 -2.16
N TRP A 103 12.24 19.99 -2.25
CA TRP A 103 10.81 19.72 -2.11
C TRP A 103 10.29 20.01 -0.69
N HIS A 104 11.21 20.07 0.28
CA HIS A 104 11.01 20.48 1.66
C HIS A 104 11.71 21.83 1.91
N THR A 105 11.13 22.69 2.74
CA THR A 105 11.88 23.86 3.22
C THR A 105 13.05 23.37 4.09
N ASN A 106 14.30 23.68 3.71
CA ASN A 106 15.48 23.34 4.53
C ASN A 106 15.48 24.02 5.91
N GLY A 107 14.61 25.01 6.12
CA GLY A 107 14.23 25.43 7.45
C GLY A 107 13.03 24.60 7.89
N VAL A 108 13.20 23.86 8.99
CA VAL A 108 12.08 23.59 9.90
C VAL A 108 11.43 24.96 10.13
N PRO A 109 10.17 25.20 9.75
CA PRO A 109 9.54 26.48 9.98
C PRO A 109 9.71 26.85 11.46
N GLU A 110 9.97 28.10 11.80
CA GLU A 110 10.25 28.59 13.18
C GLU A 110 9.17 28.15 14.21
N GLU A 111 7.96 27.84 13.73
CA GLU A 111 6.84 27.26 14.47
C GLU A 111 6.99 25.76 14.85
N PHE A 112 7.98 25.07 14.29
CA PHE A 112 8.39 23.70 14.57
C PHE A 112 9.84 23.61 15.10
N GLU A 113 10.56 24.73 15.20
CA GLU A 113 11.71 24.80 16.10
C GLU A 113 11.18 24.65 17.52
N ILE A 114 11.62 23.59 18.20
CA ILE A 114 11.16 23.18 19.52
C ILE A 114 11.13 24.40 20.45
N ILE A 115 9.92 24.78 20.92
CA ILE A 115 9.69 25.84 21.91
C ILE A 115 10.34 25.39 23.22
N GLU A 116 11.60 25.82 23.40
CA GLU A 116 12.46 25.55 24.55
C GLU A 116 12.63 24.04 24.88
N PRO A 117 13.85 23.60 25.24
CA PRO A 117 14.02 22.23 25.69
C PRO A 117 13.07 21.99 26.89
N ILE A 118 12.26 20.93 26.82
CA ILE A 118 11.45 20.44 27.94
C ILE A 118 12.35 20.52 29.19
N PRO A 119 11.95 21.25 30.25
CA PRO A 119 12.80 21.43 31.41
C PRO A 119 13.21 20.05 31.90
N LYS A 120 14.53 19.86 32.09
CA LYS A 120 15.09 18.60 32.57
C LYS A 120 14.27 18.14 33.79
N PRO A 121 13.82 16.88 33.83
CA PRO A 121 13.07 16.38 34.97
C PRO A 121 13.88 16.67 36.24
N SER A 122 13.23 17.31 37.21
CA SER A 122 13.82 17.57 38.52
C SER A 122 14.21 16.24 39.15
N ALA A 123 15.35 16.19 39.84
CA ALA A 123 15.93 14.99 40.47
C ALA A 123 15.03 14.31 41.53
N THR A 124 13.82 14.80 41.72
CA THR A 124 12.82 14.34 42.69
C THR A 124 11.62 13.64 42.06
N ASP A 125 11.55 13.45 40.73
CA ASP A 125 10.45 12.71 40.09
C ASP A 125 10.71 11.19 40.10
N PRO A 126 9.97 10.39 40.91
CA PRO A 126 10.16 8.94 41.00
C PRO A 126 9.71 8.17 39.76
N PHE A 127 9.12 8.83 38.75
CA PHE A 127 8.70 8.22 37.48
C PHE A 127 9.54 8.65 36.28
N ALA A 128 10.62 9.42 36.49
CA ALA A 128 11.53 9.79 35.42
C ALA A 128 12.26 8.55 34.87
N VAL A 129 11.75 8.00 33.78
CA VAL A 129 12.48 7.04 32.95
C VAL A 129 13.65 7.79 32.34
N GLU A 130 14.86 7.34 32.63
CA GLU A 130 16.11 7.88 32.11
C GLU A 130 16.01 7.99 30.57
N LEU A 131 15.80 9.21 30.08
CA LEU A 131 15.71 9.50 28.66
C LEU A 131 17.09 9.25 28.08
N VAL A 132 17.25 8.09 27.44
CA VAL A 132 18.42 7.76 26.63
C VAL A 132 18.61 8.90 25.65
N SER A 133 19.69 9.65 25.82
CA SER A 133 20.03 10.80 24.99
C SER A 133 20.07 10.35 23.54
N PHE A 134 19.13 10.85 22.74
CA PHE A 134 19.16 10.71 21.30
C PHE A 134 20.19 11.73 20.76
N GLU A 135 21.46 11.48 21.07
CA GLU A 135 22.55 12.06 20.31
C GLU A 135 22.50 11.42 18.93
N SER A 136 21.88 12.16 18.01
CA SER A 136 22.15 12.13 16.57
C SER A 136 23.52 11.52 16.29
N THR A 137 23.50 10.35 15.63
CA THR A 137 24.63 9.45 15.37
C THR A 137 25.99 10.13 15.39
N GLY A 138 26.64 10.14 16.56
CA GLY A 138 28.01 10.58 16.79
C GLY A 138 29.04 9.63 16.17
N LEU A 139 28.87 9.28 14.90
CA LEU A 139 29.88 8.57 14.14
C LEU A 139 30.98 9.57 13.81
N SER A 140 32.15 9.35 14.40
CA SER A 140 33.36 10.02 13.93
C SER A 140 33.52 9.78 12.44
N ARG A 141 34.19 10.69 11.74
CA ARG A 141 34.45 10.55 10.29
C ARG A 141 35.11 9.21 9.95
N GLU A 142 35.97 8.73 10.86
CA GLU A 142 36.62 7.43 10.78
C GLU A 142 35.62 6.26 10.87
N ALA A 143 34.65 6.33 11.79
CA ALA A 143 33.61 5.30 11.92
C ALA A 143 32.64 5.31 10.72
N TYR A 144 32.43 6.48 10.10
CA TYR A 144 31.70 6.58 8.83
C TYR A 144 32.48 5.94 7.67
N ASP A 145 33.77 6.25 7.56
CA ASP A 145 34.65 5.70 6.52
C ASP A 145 34.83 4.18 6.68
N GLU A 146 34.84 3.67 7.92
CA GLU A 146 34.84 2.24 8.21
C GLU A 146 33.52 1.57 7.80
N LEU A 147 32.36 2.20 8.06
CA LEU A 147 31.06 1.70 7.60
C LEU A 147 30.96 1.68 6.08
N VAL A 148 31.47 2.71 5.40
CA VAL A 148 31.55 2.77 3.94
C VAL A 148 32.45 1.66 3.41
N SER A 149 33.62 1.48 4.00
CA SER A 149 34.57 0.41 3.63
C SER A 149 34.00 -0.98 3.87
N ARG A 150 33.27 -1.19 4.97
CA ARG A 150 32.59 -2.46 5.28
C ARG A 150 31.47 -2.76 4.29
N ARG A 151 30.67 -1.74 3.94
CA ARG A 151 29.63 -1.86 2.90
C ARG A 151 30.23 -2.22 1.55
N ASP A 152 31.33 -1.57 1.17
CA ASP A 152 31.95 -1.76 -0.13
C ASP A 152 32.70 -3.11 -0.21
N ASN A 153 33.31 -3.56 0.90
CA ASN A 153 33.86 -4.91 1.03
C ASN A 153 32.78 -6.00 1.03
N GLU A 154 31.62 -5.79 1.68
CA GLU A 154 30.49 -6.71 1.58
C GLU A 154 29.93 -6.78 0.16
N ARG A 155 29.90 -5.65 -0.57
CA ARG A 155 29.53 -5.63 -1.99
C ARG A 155 30.52 -6.41 -2.84
N ALA A 156 31.82 -6.20 -2.65
CA ALA A 156 32.88 -6.92 -3.36
C ALA A 156 32.82 -8.43 -3.08
N LYS A 157 32.64 -8.81 -1.81
CA LYS A 157 32.50 -10.21 -1.38
C LYS A 157 31.25 -10.86 -1.98
N ARG A 158 30.10 -10.17 -2.00
CA ARG A 158 28.89 -10.65 -2.70
C ARG A 158 29.07 -10.75 -4.22
N GLN A 159 29.94 -9.94 -4.80
CA GLN A 159 30.26 -9.99 -6.24
C GLN A 159 31.18 -11.18 -6.57
N GLU A 160 32.11 -11.53 -5.67
CA GLU A 160 32.94 -12.74 -5.77
C GLU A 160 32.12 -14.01 -5.48
N ASP A 161 31.31 -14.02 -4.43
CA ASP A 161 30.42 -15.14 -4.06
C ASP A 161 29.32 -15.33 -5.12
N GLY A 162 28.82 -14.24 -5.73
CA GLY A 162 27.88 -14.27 -6.85
C GLY A 162 28.46 -14.84 -8.14
N ARG A 163 29.78 -15.03 -8.22
CA ARG A 163 30.46 -15.67 -9.35
C ARG A 163 30.48 -17.20 -9.22
N GLN A 164 30.13 -17.76 -8.06
CA GLN A 164 29.87 -19.20 -7.90
C GLN A 164 28.44 -19.53 -8.35
N LYS A 165 28.31 -19.93 -9.63
CA LYS A 165 27.14 -20.58 -10.24
C LYS A 165 25.78 -19.98 -9.83
N SER A 166 25.53 -18.72 -10.19
CA SER A 166 24.14 -18.27 -10.32
C SER A 166 23.48 -19.09 -11.43
N SER A 167 22.66 -20.07 -11.05
CA SER A 167 21.62 -20.60 -11.94
C SER A 167 20.83 -19.41 -12.49
N SER A 168 20.94 -19.17 -13.79
CA SER A 168 20.76 -17.88 -14.45
C SER A 168 19.35 -17.28 -14.44
N ASN A 169 18.39 -17.83 -13.69
CA ASN A 169 16.98 -17.44 -13.78
C ASN A 169 16.30 -17.16 -12.43
N ALA A 170 17.02 -17.16 -11.30
CA ALA A 170 16.41 -16.80 -10.02
C ALA A 170 16.22 -15.27 -9.94
N SER A 171 14.97 -14.82 -10.05
CA SER A 171 14.57 -13.42 -9.85
C SER A 171 15.21 -12.85 -8.58
N VAL A 172 15.66 -11.59 -8.62
CA VAL A 172 16.18 -10.84 -7.46
C VAL A 172 15.19 -10.87 -6.28
N PHE A 173 13.90 -11.06 -6.56
CA PHE A 173 12.84 -11.17 -5.58
C PHE A 173 12.58 -12.59 -5.07
N SER A 174 13.25 -13.62 -5.59
CA SER A 174 13.02 -15.02 -5.18
C SER A 174 13.30 -15.25 -3.69
N GLY A 175 14.31 -14.59 -3.12
CA GLY A 175 14.58 -14.61 -1.68
C GLY A 175 13.49 -13.94 -0.85
N LEU A 176 12.97 -12.80 -1.32
CA LEU A 176 11.86 -12.11 -0.67
C LEU A 176 10.56 -12.91 -0.77
N LEU A 177 10.27 -13.50 -1.92
CA LEU A 177 9.11 -14.38 -2.12
C LEU A 177 9.20 -15.63 -1.26
N LYS A 178 10.39 -16.23 -1.13
CA LYS A 178 10.62 -17.35 -0.21
C LYS A 178 10.42 -16.93 1.25
N GLN A 179 10.75 -15.70 1.60
CA GLN A 179 10.45 -15.16 2.92
C GLN A 179 8.95 -14.89 3.11
N ILE A 180 8.28 -14.23 2.17
CA ILE A 180 6.81 -14.00 2.21
C ILE A 180 6.05 -15.33 2.31
N CYS A 181 6.51 -16.34 1.58
CA CYS A 181 5.97 -17.69 1.57
C CYS A 181 6.57 -18.62 2.64
N ASN A 182 7.47 -18.15 3.51
CA ASN A 182 7.84 -18.87 4.74
C ASN A 182 6.65 -18.76 5.70
N VAL A 183 5.64 -19.53 5.35
CA VAL A 183 4.44 -19.83 6.09
C VAL A 183 4.86 -20.30 7.50
N GLY A 184 4.29 -19.69 8.53
CA GLY A 184 4.77 -19.77 9.92
C GLY A 184 4.93 -21.20 10.46
N ARG A 185 4.02 -21.64 11.32
CA ARG A 185 4.03 -23.03 11.81
C ARG A 185 3.30 -23.92 10.80
N PRO A 186 3.65 -25.21 10.66
CA PRO A 186 2.86 -26.13 9.84
C PRO A 186 1.39 -26.10 10.27
N PRO A 187 0.44 -26.23 9.32
CA PRO A 187 -0.98 -26.39 9.63
C PRO A 187 -1.16 -27.44 10.72
N ARG A 188 -2.08 -27.20 11.65
CA ARG A 188 -2.42 -28.17 12.69
C ARG A 188 -3.64 -28.94 12.24
N LEU A 189 -3.69 -30.23 12.56
CA LEU A 189 -4.90 -31.02 12.37
C LEU A 189 -6.02 -30.42 13.21
N THR A 190 -7.08 -29.97 12.54
CA THR A 190 -8.28 -29.47 13.22
C THR A 190 -8.97 -30.62 13.95
N GLU A 191 -9.33 -30.41 15.21
CA GLU A 191 -10.04 -31.43 15.98
C GLU A 191 -11.41 -31.73 15.31
N PRO A 192 -11.87 -33.00 15.29
CA PRO A 192 -13.02 -33.41 14.48
C PRO A 192 -14.30 -32.61 14.75
N TYR A 193 -14.58 -32.28 16.01
CA TYR A 193 -15.76 -31.49 16.37
C TYR A 193 -15.66 -30.00 15.94
N LYS A 194 -14.43 -29.46 15.81
CA LYS A 194 -14.20 -28.12 15.26
C LYS A 194 -14.38 -28.11 13.74
N TYR A 195 -13.95 -29.19 13.08
CA TYR A 195 -14.19 -29.40 11.67
C TYR A 195 -15.70 -29.57 11.38
N TYR A 196 -16.40 -30.35 12.22
CA TYR A 196 -17.85 -30.52 12.16
C TYR A 196 -18.62 -29.19 12.24
N MET A 197 -18.29 -28.31 13.20
CA MET A 197 -18.99 -27.01 13.32
C MET A 197 -18.70 -26.02 12.18
N SER A 198 -17.63 -26.22 11.41
CA SER A 198 -17.32 -25.38 10.25
C SER A 198 -18.06 -25.82 8.98
N GLN A 199 -18.58 -27.04 8.94
CA GLN A 199 -19.30 -27.55 7.76
C GLN A 199 -20.70 -26.91 7.66
N PRO A 200 -21.11 -26.45 6.46
CA PRO A 200 -22.40 -25.80 6.26
C PRO A 200 -23.59 -26.65 6.72
N GLU A 201 -23.55 -27.97 6.55
CA GLU A 201 -24.70 -28.83 6.89
C GLU A 201 -24.98 -28.92 8.41
N TYR A 202 -23.96 -28.69 9.24
CA TYR A 202 -24.06 -28.85 10.70
C TYR A 202 -23.98 -27.53 11.47
N LYS A 203 -23.46 -26.48 10.84
CA LYS A 203 -23.26 -25.16 11.44
C LYS A 203 -24.54 -24.62 12.06
N ASP A 204 -25.66 -24.66 11.33
CA ASP A 204 -26.94 -24.11 11.79
C ASP A 204 -27.52 -24.90 12.96
N ARG A 205 -27.40 -26.23 12.93
CA ARG A 205 -27.83 -27.11 14.02
C ARG A 205 -27.04 -26.86 15.30
N VAL A 206 -25.71 -26.71 15.21
CA VAL A 206 -24.87 -26.37 16.36
C VAL A 206 -25.24 -24.99 16.90
N ALA A 207 -25.45 -24.00 16.03
CA ALA A 207 -25.82 -22.64 16.41
C ALA A 207 -27.18 -22.57 17.15
N GLU A 208 -28.19 -23.30 16.69
CA GLU A 208 -29.52 -23.35 17.32
C GLU A 208 -29.45 -23.95 18.73
N ILE A 209 -28.72 -25.06 18.90
CA ILE A 209 -28.52 -25.71 20.21
C ILE A 209 -27.73 -24.79 21.13
N TYR A 210 -26.70 -24.15 20.61
CA TYR A 210 -25.88 -23.20 21.34
C TYR A 210 -26.72 -22.01 21.85
N GLU A 211 -27.50 -21.33 21.00
CA GLU A 211 -28.31 -20.18 21.40
C GLU A 211 -29.39 -20.56 22.42
N SER A 212 -29.98 -21.75 22.28
CA SER A 212 -30.96 -22.29 23.22
C SER A 212 -30.36 -22.55 24.61
N ARG A 213 -29.11 -23.04 24.66
CA ARG A 213 -28.41 -23.32 25.92
C ARG A 213 -27.77 -22.07 26.52
N TRP A 214 -27.26 -21.16 25.69
CA TRP A 214 -26.60 -19.93 26.12
C TRP A 214 -27.54 -19.05 26.94
N LYS A 215 -28.80 -18.91 26.51
CA LYS A 215 -29.86 -18.19 27.25
C LYS A 215 -30.10 -18.71 28.67
N LYS A 216 -29.75 -19.98 28.94
CA LYS A 216 -29.97 -20.65 30.24
C LYS A 216 -28.69 -20.76 31.07
N ALA A 217 -27.52 -20.59 30.46
CA ALA A 217 -26.24 -20.89 31.08
C ALA A 217 -25.82 -19.85 32.14
N ASP A 218 -26.37 -18.63 32.09
CA ASP A 218 -26.03 -17.51 32.98
C ASP A 218 -24.51 -17.27 33.10
N LEU A 219 -23.78 -17.54 32.03
CA LEU A 219 -22.33 -17.37 31.96
C LEU A 219 -21.99 -15.95 31.48
N ASP A 220 -20.89 -15.42 32.00
CA ASP A 220 -20.30 -14.17 31.53
C ASP A 220 -20.01 -14.23 30.00
N PRO A 221 -20.33 -13.18 29.23
CA PRO A 221 -20.08 -13.10 27.79
C PRO A 221 -18.66 -13.48 27.34
N LYS A 222 -17.63 -13.34 28.19
CA LYS A 222 -16.27 -13.78 27.84
C LYS A 222 -16.14 -15.29 27.62
N TYR A 223 -17.04 -16.10 28.18
CA TYR A 223 -17.07 -17.56 28.00
C TYR A 223 -17.84 -18.01 26.76
N ARG A 224 -18.38 -17.08 25.96
CA ARG A 224 -19.23 -17.38 24.80
C ARG A 224 -18.58 -18.38 23.84
N LEU A 225 -17.32 -18.12 23.47
CA LEU A 225 -16.58 -18.96 22.51
C LEU A 225 -16.24 -20.33 23.10
N TRP A 226 -15.82 -20.38 24.36
CA TRP A 226 -15.52 -21.63 25.04
C TRP A 226 -16.79 -22.50 25.15
N PHE A 227 -17.92 -21.91 25.53
CA PHE A 227 -19.19 -22.61 25.66
C PHE A 227 -19.69 -23.12 24.30
N HIS A 228 -19.58 -22.31 23.24
CA HIS A 228 -19.88 -22.75 21.87
C HIS A 228 -19.05 -23.97 21.46
N THR A 229 -17.76 -23.97 21.80
CA THR A 229 -16.84 -25.09 21.54
C THR A 229 -17.24 -26.35 22.30
N GLN A 230 -17.69 -26.23 23.56
CA GLN A 230 -18.20 -27.36 24.34
C GLN A 230 -19.51 -27.91 23.77
N VAL A 231 -20.46 -27.04 23.41
CA VAL A 231 -21.72 -27.47 22.79
C VAL A 231 -21.46 -28.20 21.49
N ALA A 232 -20.58 -27.68 20.63
CA ALA A 232 -20.19 -28.35 19.39
C ALA A 232 -19.60 -29.75 19.65
N LYS A 233 -18.75 -29.88 20.67
CA LYS A 233 -18.17 -31.15 21.08
C LYS A 233 -19.23 -32.15 21.55
N GLU A 234 -20.14 -31.75 22.42
CA GLU A 234 -21.23 -32.61 22.91
C GLU A 234 -22.19 -33.04 21.79
N VAL A 235 -22.54 -32.10 20.90
CA VAL A 235 -23.39 -32.39 19.74
C VAL A 235 -22.71 -33.41 18.84
N PHE A 236 -21.41 -33.22 18.55
CA PHE A 236 -20.63 -34.16 17.76
C PHE A 236 -20.51 -35.54 18.43
N GLU A 237 -20.28 -35.59 19.74
CA GLU A 237 -20.18 -36.85 20.49
C GLU A 237 -21.50 -37.63 20.50
N GLY A 238 -22.64 -36.94 20.45
CA GLY A 238 -23.99 -37.50 20.36
C GLY A 238 -24.40 -37.97 18.95
N GLU A 239 -23.61 -37.72 17.92
CA GLU A 239 -23.88 -38.20 16.56
C GLU A 239 -23.62 -39.70 16.40
N SER A 240 -24.13 -40.27 15.30
CA SER A 240 -23.88 -41.66 14.95
C SER A 240 -22.37 -41.95 14.78
N ALA A 241 -21.96 -43.17 15.10
CA ALA A 241 -20.57 -43.59 14.95
C ALA A 241 -20.08 -43.44 13.49
N GLU A 242 -20.93 -43.76 12.52
CA GLU A 242 -20.64 -43.62 11.09
C GLU A 242 -20.40 -42.17 10.67
N LEU A 243 -21.18 -41.22 11.19
CA LEU A 243 -20.99 -39.81 10.86
C LEU A 243 -19.70 -39.28 11.48
N ARG A 244 -19.40 -39.63 12.74
CA ARG A 244 -18.16 -39.22 13.39
C ARG A 244 -16.93 -39.73 12.64
N GLU A 245 -16.91 -40.99 12.23
CA GLU A 245 -15.81 -41.58 11.44
C GLU A 245 -15.64 -40.89 10.08
N ARG A 246 -16.75 -40.56 9.40
CA ARG A 246 -16.73 -39.81 8.15
C ARG A 246 -16.07 -38.43 8.32
N ILE A 247 -16.50 -37.69 9.34
CA ILE A 247 -15.98 -36.35 9.65
C ILE A 247 -14.50 -36.40 10.05
N GLU A 248 -14.09 -37.40 10.83
CA GLU A 248 -12.67 -37.61 11.18
C GLU A 248 -11.80 -37.90 9.95
N THR A 249 -12.30 -38.73 9.05
CA THR A 249 -11.60 -39.07 7.80
C THR A 249 -11.45 -37.85 6.91
N GLU A 250 -12.52 -37.07 6.78
CA GLU A 250 -12.53 -35.85 5.98
C GLU A 250 -11.61 -34.77 6.56
N ALA A 251 -11.64 -34.56 7.88
CA ALA A 251 -10.73 -33.63 8.57
C ALA A 251 -9.25 -34.00 8.37
N LYS A 252 -8.92 -35.30 8.40
CA LYS A 252 -7.56 -35.79 8.10
C LYS A 252 -7.18 -35.54 6.64
N ARG A 253 -8.10 -35.82 5.71
CA ARG A 253 -7.90 -35.62 4.26
C ARG A 253 -7.61 -34.16 3.94
N GLU A 254 -8.36 -33.22 4.51
CA GLU A 254 -8.13 -31.79 4.32
C GLU A 254 -6.82 -31.34 4.96
N HIS A 255 -6.52 -31.81 6.18
CA HIS A 255 -5.23 -31.53 6.82
C HIS A 255 -4.04 -32.04 6.00
N GLU A 256 -4.12 -33.23 5.40
CA GLU A 256 -3.07 -33.77 4.53
C GLU A 256 -2.89 -32.92 3.27
N LYS A 257 -3.98 -32.43 2.68
CA LYS A 257 -3.95 -31.49 1.55
C LYS A 257 -3.25 -30.19 1.92
N ASP A 258 -3.61 -29.60 3.05
CA ASP A 258 -2.99 -28.36 3.55
C ASP A 258 -1.52 -28.56 3.91
N LEU A 259 -1.18 -29.69 4.53
CA LEU A 259 0.18 -30.04 4.88
C LEU A 259 1.04 -30.28 3.63
N ALA A 260 0.47 -30.88 2.58
CA ALA A 260 1.14 -31.04 1.29
C ALA A 260 1.39 -29.68 0.63
N ALA A 261 0.40 -28.78 0.60
CA ALA A 261 0.57 -27.42 0.09
C ALA A 261 1.63 -26.64 0.89
N TYR A 262 1.61 -26.75 2.22
CA TYR A 262 2.63 -26.17 3.10
C TYR A 262 4.03 -26.73 2.80
N LYS A 263 4.18 -28.05 2.65
CA LYS A 263 5.47 -28.67 2.30
C LYS A 263 5.98 -28.22 0.93
N GLN A 264 5.09 -28.07 -0.06
CA GLN A 264 5.43 -27.55 -1.37
C GLN A 264 5.92 -26.09 -1.29
N LEU A 265 5.26 -25.25 -0.50
CA LEU A 265 5.70 -23.87 -0.22
C LEU A 265 7.08 -23.82 0.44
N MET A 266 7.32 -24.67 1.44
CA MET A 266 8.57 -24.69 2.21
C MET A 266 9.76 -25.27 1.45
N ASN A 267 9.53 -26.25 0.56
CA ASN A 267 10.61 -26.89 -0.18
C ASN A 267 11.27 -25.94 -1.20
N GLY A 268 10.71 -24.76 -1.46
CA GLY A 268 11.40 -23.66 -2.12
C GLY A 268 11.87 -23.92 -3.56
N ASP A 269 11.51 -25.07 -4.13
CA ASP A 269 11.79 -25.38 -5.53
C ASP A 269 10.82 -24.59 -6.40
N LYS A 270 11.35 -23.49 -6.94
CA LYS A 270 10.83 -22.75 -8.09
C LYS A 270 9.31 -22.78 -8.20
N ILE A 271 8.62 -22.24 -7.20
CA ILE A 271 7.24 -21.82 -7.41
C ILE A 271 7.32 -20.68 -8.41
N ALA A 272 7.19 -21.03 -9.70
CA ALA A 272 6.96 -20.06 -10.74
C ALA A 272 5.65 -19.35 -10.35
N ILE A 273 5.69 -18.02 -10.27
CA ILE A 273 4.52 -17.19 -9.94
C ILE A 273 3.31 -17.55 -10.80
N THR A 274 3.54 -18.10 -12.00
CA THR A 274 2.53 -18.59 -12.93
C THR A 274 1.72 -19.80 -12.45
N LYS A 275 2.14 -20.49 -11.37
CA LYS A 275 1.39 -21.61 -10.78
C LYS A 275 0.65 -21.22 -9.49
N LEU A 276 0.59 -19.94 -9.15
CA LEU A 276 -0.06 -19.48 -7.91
C LEU A 276 -1.56 -19.81 -7.86
N GLU A 277 -2.20 -20.03 -9.00
CA GLU A 277 -3.57 -20.54 -9.13
C GLU A 277 -3.74 -21.95 -8.54
N GLU A 278 -2.70 -22.79 -8.58
CA GLU A 278 -2.71 -24.16 -8.07
C GLU A 278 -2.70 -24.24 -6.53
N PHE A 279 -2.24 -23.19 -5.85
CA PHE A 279 -2.10 -23.19 -4.39
C PHE A 279 -3.41 -22.93 -3.62
N GLY A 280 -4.51 -22.70 -4.34
CA GLY A 280 -5.83 -22.45 -3.75
C GLY A 280 -5.91 -21.13 -2.96
N ASP A 281 -7.04 -20.92 -2.30
CA ASP A 281 -7.28 -19.68 -1.56
C ASP A 281 -6.50 -19.59 -0.25
N LEU A 282 -6.19 -20.73 0.37
CA LEU A 282 -5.44 -20.79 1.63
C LEU A 282 -4.03 -20.19 1.50
N ALA A 283 -3.29 -20.50 0.43
CA ALA A 283 -1.96 -19.94 0.23
C ALA A 283 -1.99 -18.43 -0.05
N LYS A 284 -3.02 -17.94 -0.76
CA LYS A 284 -3.23 -16.51 -0.97
C LYS A 284 -3.51 -15.81 0.36
N GLU A 285 -4.30 -16.42 1.23
CA GLU A 285 -4.61 -15.90 2.56
C GLU A 285 -3.36 -15.83 3.44
N ILE A 286 -2.58 -16.91 3.51
CA ILE A 286 -1.33 -16.91 4.28
C ILE A 286 -0.34 -15.87 3.71
N ALA A 287 -0.24 -15.74 2.39
CA ALA A 287 0.61 -14.72 1.77
C ALA A 287 0.17 -13.30 2.14
N ARG A 288 -1.14 -13.03 2.25
CA ARG A 288 -1.66 -11.73 2.71
C ARG A 288 -1.34 -11.46 4.17
N GLU A 289 -1.55 -12.44 5.05
CA GLU A 289 -1.20 -12.32 6.48
C GLU A 289 0.30 -12.05 6.69
N ASN A 290 1.13 -12.67 5.85
CA ASN A 290 2.57 -12.46 5.89
C ASN A 290 3.01 -11.18 5.19
N LEU A 291 2.26 -10.66 4.21
CA LEU A 291 2.64 -9.50 3.43
C LEU A 291 2.99 -8.30 4.31
N VAL A 292 2.18 -8.04 5.35
CA VAL A 292 2.42 -6.93 6.29
C VAL A 292 3.75 -7.09 7.03
N LYS A 293 4.09 -8.31 7.44
CA LYS A 293 5.32 -8.62 8.19
C LYS A 293 6.59 -8.35 7.38
N TYR A 294 6.52 -8.48 6.06
CA TYR A 294 7.66 -8.26 5.17
C TYR A 294 7.69 -6.86 4.58
N VAL A 295 6.52 -6.35 4.17
CA VAL A 295 6.44 -5.06 3.51
C VAL A 295 6.57 -3.92 4.53
N GLY A 296 6.08 -4.06 5.75
CA GLY A 296 6.26 -3.04 6.81
C GLY A 296 7.73 -2.65 7.01
N PRO A 297 8.62 -3.59 7.42
CA PRO A 297 10.04 -3.30 7.59
C PRO A 297 10.74 -2.81 6.31
N LEU A 298 10.30 -3.28 5.13
CA LEU A 298 10.83 -2.81 3.85
C LEU A 298 10.46 -1.35 3.60
N LEU A 299 9.20 -0.96 3.82
CA LEU A 299 8.74 0.42 3.68
C LEU A 299 9.43 1.33 4.70
N ASP A 300 9.61 0.86 5.94
CA ASP A 300 10.34 1.60 6.98
C ASP A 300 11.80 1.85 6.57
N ALA A 301 12.50 0.81 6.10
CA ALA A 301 13.88 0.92 5.63
C ALA A 301 14.01 1.87 4.42
N LEU A 302 13.07 1.79 3.47
CA LEU A 302 13.00 2.71 2.36
C LEU A 302 12.71 4.14 2.83
N GLY A 303 11.85 4.30 3.85
CA GLY A 303 11.57 5.60 4.46
C GLY A 303 12.80 6.22 5.11
N VAL A 304 13.57 5.45 5.88
CA VAL A 304 14.85 5.89 6.45
C VAL A 304 15.85 6.27 5.36
N LEU A 305 15.97 5.45 4.31
CA LEU A 305 16.95 5.67 3.24
C LEU A 305 16.62 6.89 2.37
N THR A 306 15.34 7.14 2.12
CA THR A 306 14.89 8.16 1.18
C THR A 306 14.41 9.44 1.85
N GLY A 307 14.16 9.41 3.16
CA GLY A 307 13.50 10.50 3.89
C GLY A 307 12.03 10.69 3.52
N MET A 308 11.42 9.75 2.79
CA MET A 308 10.02 9.82 2.37
C MET A 308 9.14 8.90 3.22
N PRO A 309 8.00 9.37 3.74
CA PRO A 309 7.01 8.47 4.32
C PRO A 309 6.38 7.64 3.18
N LEU A 310 6.50 6.31 3.25
CA LEU A 310 5.94 5.40 2.27
C LEU A 310 4.77 4.62 2.88
N THR A 311 3.76 4.33 2.07
CA THR A 311 2.59 3.54 2.48
C THR A 311 2.18 2.66 1.31
N MET A 312 1.81 1.42 1.60
CA MET A 312 1.27 0.48 0.61
C MET A 312 -0.15 0.08 1.03
N ILE A 313 -1.07 0.08 0.06
CA ILE A 313 -2.46 -0.34 0.24
C ILE A 313 -2.70 -1.51 -0.72
N GLY A 314 -3.24 -2.61 -0.19
CA GLY A 314 -3.64 -3.78 -0.97
C GLY A 314 -5.09 -4.15 -0.67
N GLY A 315 -5.89 -4.42 -1.70
CA GLY A 315 -7.28 -4.86 -1.57
C GLY A 315 -7.44 -6.35 -1.87
N ILE A 316 -8.43 -6.99 -1.23
CA ILE A 316 -8.84 -8.36 -1.55
C ILE A 316 -9.94 -8.27 -2.61
N PRO A 317 -9.81 -8.93 -3.77
CA PRO A 317 -10.93 -9.00 -4.71
C PRO A 317 -12.08 -9.81 -4.08
N PRO A 318 -13.35 -9.46 -4.34
CA PRO A 318 -14.49 -10.21 -3.84
C PRO A 318 -14.39 -11.69 -4.25
N ARG A 319 -14.82 -12.61 -3.38
CA ARG A 319 -14.81 -14.06 -3.67
C ARG A 319 -15.76 -14.34 -4.85
N ALA A 320 -15.25 -15.00 -5.89
CA ALA A 320 -16.08 -15.40 -7.02
C ALA A 320 -17.11 -16.44 -6.57
N GLY A 321 -18.39 -16.09 -6.60
CA GLY A 321 -19.49 -17.01 -6.28
C GLY A 321 -19.77 -17.23 -4.79
N GLY A 322 -19.24 -16.40 -3.89
CA GLY A 322 -19.94 -16.21 -2.61
C GLY A 322 -21.32 -15.63 -2.92
N GLU A 323 -22.35 -15.96 -2.13
CA GLU A 323 -23.43 -14.98 -1.88
C GLU A 323 -22.72 -13.63 -1.74
N PRO A 324 -23.10 -12.59 -2.50
CA PRO A 324 -22.44 -11.31 -2.38
C PRO A 324 -22.51 -10.93 -0.91
N ASP A 325 -21.46 -11.20 -0.14
CA ASP A 325 -21.16 -10.50 1.10
C ASP A 325 -21.24 -9.07 0.60
N GLU A 326 -22.33 -8.43 0.99
CA GLU A 326 -23.01 -7.36 0.26
C GLU A 326 -22.15 -6.12 0.33
N PHE A 327 -20.95 -6.15 -0.24
CA PHE A 327 -20.08 -5.01 -0.47
C PHE A 327 -20.64 -4.29 -1.69
N THR A 328 -21.92 -3.95 -1.60
CA THR A 328 -22.58 -3.02 -2.48
C THR A 328 -21.97 -1.65 -2.22
N CYS A 329 -22.03 -0.78 -3.21
CA CYS A 329 -21.66 0.62 -3.02
C CYS A 329 -22.43 1.23 -1.83
N LEU A 330 -23.64 0.74 -1.51
CA LEU A 330 -24.41 1.12 -0.33
C LEU A 330 -23.74 0.78 1.01
N THR A 331 -23.29 -0.45 1.21
CA THR A 331 -22.64 -0.83 2.48
C THR A 331 -21.30 -0.12 2.64
N PHE A 332 -20.52 -0.04 1.55
CA PHE A 332 -19.29 0.74 1.56
C PHE A 332 -19.56 2.21 1.89
N SER A 333 -20.59 2.83 1.30
CA SER A 333 -20.97 4.20 1.60
C SER A 333 -21.27 4.39 3.09
N ALA A 334 -22.10 3.51 3.66
CA ALA A 334 -22.48 3.57 5.06
C ALA A 334 -21.26 3.42 5.98
N GLU A 335 -20.40 2.42 5.73
CA GLU A 335 -19.17 2.20 6.49
C GLU A 335 -18.18 3.36 6.33
N TRP A 336 -18.04 3.89 5.12
CA TRP A 336 -17.17 5.03 4.83
C TRP A 336 -17.63 6.27 5.62
N TRP A 337 -18.93 6.55 5.69
CA TRP A 337 -19.45 7.67 6.47
C TRP A 337 -19.20 7.49 7.97
N VAL A 338 -19.37 6.28 8.51
CA VAL A 338 -19.05 5.98 9.91
C VAL A 338 -17.55 6.17 10.20
N TRP A 339 -16.70 5.64 9.32
CA TRP A 339 -15.25 5.80 9.42
C TRP A 339 -14.83 7.27 9.30
N TRP A 340 -15.32 7.97 8.28
CA TRP A 340 -15.07 9.39 8.05
C TRP A 340 -15.49 10.22 9.25
N ALA A 341 -16.67 9.96 9.80
CA ALA A 341 -17.14 10.60 11.02
C ALA A 341 -16.23 10.29 12.21
N THR A 342 -15.71 9.08 12.33
CA THR A 342 -14.83 8.67 13.45
C THR A 342 -13.47 9.36 13.42
N ILE A 343 -12.87 9.56 12.25
CA ILE A 343 -11.56 10.22 12.15
C ILE A 343 -11.65 11.75 12.22
N ASN A 344 -12.83 12.31 11.94
CA ASN A 344 -13.04 13.73 12.07
C ASN A 344 -13.11 14.16 13.56
N PRO A 345 -12.67 15.39 13.88
CA PRO A 345 -12.75 15.89 15.24
C PRO A 345 -14.17 15.87 15.81
N ASP A 346 -14.25 15.63 17.12
CA ASP A 346 -15.49 15.55 17.89
C ASP A 346 -16.33 16.84 17.86
N TRP A 347 -15.68 18.00 17.71
CA TRP A 347 -16.35 19.30 17.59
C TRP A 347 -17.17 19.45 16.30
N ARG A 348 -16.99 18.58 15.29
CA ARG A 348 -17.83 18.61 14.10
C ARG A 348 -19.23 18.08 14.42
N GLU A 349 -20.23 18.89 14.13
CA GLU A 349 -21.63 18.50 14.33
C GLU A 349 -21.99 17.29 13.47
N ARG A 350 -22.62 16.30 14.12
CA ARG A 350 -23.14 15.09 13.48
C ARG A 350 -24.65 15.22 13.38
N ASP A 351 -25.19 14.90 12.22
CA ASP A 351 -26.62 14.81 12.04
C ASP A 351 -27.19 13.69 12.92
N VAL A 352 -28.13 14.05 13.78
CA VAL A 352 -28.76 13.15 14.75
C VAL A 352 -29.46 11.96 14.08
N ARG A 353 -29.91 12.11 12.82
CA ARG A 353 -30.69 11.08 12.13
C ARG A 353 -29.83 9.98 11.51
N ASN A 354 -28.66 10.31 10.98
CA ASN A 354 -27.84 9.39 10.20
C ASN A 354 -26.36 9.34 10.63
N GLY A 355 -25.97 10.12 11.64
CA GLY A 355 -24.59 10.20 12.14
C GLY A 355 -23.60 10.88 11.20
N ARG A 356 -24.04 11.40 10.04
CA ARG A 356 -23.17 12.04 9.06
C ARG A 356 -22.70 13.39 9.54
N LEU A 357 -21.48 13.76 9.17
CA LEU A 357 -20.94 15.07 9.49
C LEU A 357 -21.67 16.15 8.69
N ARG A 358 -21.96 17.27 9.35
CA ARG A 358 -22.43 18.48 8.66
C ARG A 358 -21.25 19.41 8.43
N ALA A 359 -21.28 20.13 7.31
CA ALA A 359 -20.42 21.28 7.13
C ALA A 359 -20.81 22.33 8.19
N SER A 360 -19.91 22.60 9.13
CA SER A 360 -20.16 23.62 10.15
C SER A 360 -20.21 24.98 9.46
N THR A 361 -21.25 25.78 9.75
CA THR A 361 -21.28 27.20 9.36
C THR A 361 -20.34 28.03 10.23
N ASP A 362 -20.01 27.54 11.43
CA ASP A 362 -19.14 28.22 12.36
C ASP A 362 -17.69 27.86 12.06
N GLU A 363 -16.92 28.85 11.59
CA GLU A 363 -15.47 28.71 11.39
C GLU A 363 -14.81 28.33 12.73
N PRO A 364 -14.02 27.23 12.79
CA PRO A 364 -13.27 26.91 13.99
C PRO A 364 -12.28 28.05 14.28
N LYS A 365 -12.45 28.71 15.43
CA LYS A 365 -11.63 29.86 15.85
C LYS A 365 -10.17 29.48 16.17
N GLU A 366 -9.86 28.20 16.31
CA GLU A 366 -8.56 27.70 16.77
C GLU A 366 -7.91 26.77 15.75
N LYS A 367 -6.63 27.02 15.44
CA LYS A 367 -5.84 26.24 14.47
C LYS A 367 -5.57 24.80 14.93
N GLU A 368 -5.53 24.57 16.23
CA GLU A 368 -5.22 23.26 16.87
C GLU A 368 -6.31 22.21 16.65
N ARG A 369 -7.50 22.64 16.20
CA ARG A 369 -8.68 21.78 16.02
C ARG A 369 -8.58 20.75 14.89
N TRP A 370 -7.60 20.90 13.99
CA TRP A 370 -7.42 20.02 12.82
C TRP A 370 -6.19 19.12 12.91
N ASP A 371 -5.43 19.15 14.01
CA ASP A 371 -4.15 18.42 14.09
C ASP A 371 -4.33 16.89 14.05
N VAL A 372 -5.50 16.39 14.46
CA VAL A 372 -5.87 14.97 14.33
C VAL A 372 -5.87 14.53 12.86
N MET A 373 -6.31 15.40 11.94
CA MET A 373 -6.38 15.12 10.50
C MET A 373 -5.05 15.32 9.77
N ARG A 374 -4.04 15.90 10.45
CA ARG A 374 -2.70 16.12 9.89
C ARG A 374 -1.76 14.94 10.04
N ARG A 375 -2.18 13.89 10.76
CA ARG A 375 -1.32 12.73 11.00
C ARG A 375 -1.05 12.00 9.68
N PRO A 376 0.21 11.79 9.29
CA PRO A 376 0.53 10.91 8.16
C PRO A 376 0.11 9.48 8.50
N GLY A 377 -0.18 8.66 7.47
CA GLY A 377 -0.48 7.23 7.62
C GLY A 377 -1.93 6.85 7.29
N GLN A 378 -2.38 5.72 7.84
CA GLN A 378 -3.64 5.05 7.45
C GLN A 378 -4.90 5.91 7.65
N CYS A 379 -4.89 6.86 8.58
CA CYS A 379 -6.01 7.79 8.81
C CYS A 379 -5.81 9.18 8.19
N GLY A 380 -4.79 9.35 7.34
CA GLY A 380 -4.51 10.64 6.71
C GLY A 380 -5.48 10.97 5.58
N MET A 381 -5.55 12.25 5.22
CA MET A 381 -6.39 12.75 4.11
C MET A 381 -6.13 12.03 2.78
N LEU A 382 -4.92 11.50 2.56
CA LEU A 382 -4.60 10.75 1.35
C LEU A 382 -5.42 9.44 1.26
N THR A 383 -5.55 8.71 2.37
CA THR A 383 -6.39 7.49 2.42
C THR A 383 -7.83 7.82 2.09
N VAL A 384 -8.34 8.94 2.63
CA VAL A 384 -9.71 9.41 2.41
C VAL A 384 -9.96 9.68 0.93
N VAL A 385 -9.04 10.40 0.27
CA VAL A 385 -9.13 10.69 -1.17
C VAL A 385 -9.03 9.41 -2.01
N LEU A 386 -8.17 8.46 -1.63
CA LEU A 386 -8.06 7.17 -2.30
C LEU A 386 -9.34 6.34 -2.17
N CYS A 387 -9.94 6.27 -0.97
CA CYS A 387 -11.23 5.63 -0.75
C CYS A 387 -12.32 6.24 -1.64
N LEU A 388 -12.42 7.57 -1.70
CA LEU A 388 -13.37 8.25 -2.58
C LEU A 388 -13.12 7.97 -4.07
N TYR A 389 -11.85 7.89 -4.49
CA TYR A 389 -11.50 7.56 -5.87
C TYR A 389 -11.94 6.14 -6.24
N HIS A 390 -11.67 5.16 -5.38
CA HIS A 390 -12.10 3.78 -5.61
C HIS A 390 -13.62 3.64 -5.60
N TRP A 391 -14.30 4.33 -4.68
CA TRP A 391 -15.76 4.39 -4.65
C TRP A 391 -16.32 4.96 -5.95
N PHE A 392 -15.76 6.08 -6.44
CA PHE A 392 -16.17 6.67 -7.72
C PHE A 392 -16.00 5.72 -8.91
N ASN A 393 -14.88 5.01 -8.98
CA ASN A 393 -14.66 4.04 -10.06
C ASN A 393 -15.70 2.93 -10.03
N LYS A 394 -16.06 2.43 -8.83
CA LYS A 394 -17.08 1.41 -8.69
C LYS A 394 -18.48 1.92 -9.08
N LEU A 395 -18.80 3.16 -8.71
CA LEU A 395 -20.05 3.81 -9.15
C LEU A 395 -20.14 3.98 -10.66
N ASN A 396 -19.03 4.27 -11.35
CA ASN A 396 -19.04 4.37 -12.81
C ASN A 396 -19.30 3.01 -13.50
N GLU A 397 -18.99 1.90 -12.84
CA GLU A 397 -19.22 0.56 -13.38
C GLU A 397 -20.65 0.08 -13.14
N GLU A 398 -21.19 0.33 -11.93
CA GLU A 398 -22.39 -0.37 -11.42
C GLU A 398 -23.39 0.53 -10.69
N GLY A 399 -23.10 1.82 -10.50
CA GLY A 399 -23.78 2.67 -9.53
C GLY A 399 -25.15 3.20 -9.97
N GLU A 400 -26.04 3.36 -8.98
CA GLU A 400 -27.33 4.05 -9.14
C GLU A 400 -27.21 5.57 -8.88
N ASP A 401 -28.22 6.34 -9.30
CA ASP A 401 -28.27 7.80 -9.14
C ASP A 401 -28.16 8.24 -7.66
N GLU A 402 -28.77 7.49 -6.73
CA GLU A 402 -28.72 7.80 -5.30
C GLU A 402 -27.32 7.60 -4.71
N GLU A 403 -26.61 6.56 -5.13
CA GLU A 403 -25.24 6.31 -4.67
C GLU A 403 -24.27 7.38 -5.19
N THR A 404 -24.52 7.88 -6.41
CA THR A 404 -23.77 9.00 -6.98
C THR A 404 -23.95 10.28 -6.17
N LYS A 405 -25.17 10.55 -5.69
CA LYS A 405 -25.43 11.68 -4.77
C LYS A 405 -24.71 11.51 -3.45
N ASP A 406 -24.68 10.29 -2.92
CA ASP A 406 -24.04 10.01 -1.63
C ASP A 406 -22.53 10.21 -1.69
N TRP A 407 -21.89 9.69 -2.74
CA TRP A 407 -20.48 9.93 -3.03
C TRP A 407 -20.19 11.43 -3.25
N ALA A 408 -21.05 12.13 -3.99
CA ALA A 408 -20.88 13.57 -4.22
C ALA A 408 -20.96 14.37 -2.90
N ALA A 409 -21.84 13.98 -1.98
CA ALA A 409 -21.93 14.57 -0.64
C ALA A 409 -20.66 14.29 0.18
N ALA A 410 -20.13 13.06 0.11
CA ALA A 410 -18.87 12.69 0.77
C ALA A 410 -17.68 13.49 0.24
N LEU A 411 -17.57 13.62 -1.09
CA LEU A 411 -16.54 14.43 -1.74
C LEU A 411 -16.66 15.92 -1.36
N ALA A 412 -17.87 16.46 -1.34
CA ALA A 412 -18.11 17.85 -0.95
C ALA A 412 -17.66 18.12 0.50
N ASP A 413 -17.94 17.20 1.42
CA ASP A 413 -17.50 17.31 2.82
C ASP A 413 -15.96 17.26 2.93
N VAL A 414 -15.32 16.33 2.21
CA VAL A 414 -13.85 16.22 2.16
C VAL A 414 -13.21 17.48 1.58
N ILE A 415 -13.77 18.04 0.51
CA ILE A 415 -13.31 19.32 -0.07
C ILE A 415 -13.42 20.43 0.97
N TRP A 416 -14.54 20.51 1.69
CA TRP A 416 -14.74 21.51 2.74
C TRP A 416 -13.72 21.38 3.87
N VAL A 417 -13.41 20.16 4.32
CA VAL A 417 -12.36 19.90 5.33
C VAL A 417 -11.00 20.37 4.83
N VAL A 418 -10.61 19.98 3.62
CA VAL A 418 -9.31 20.36 3.03
C VAL A 418 -9.20 21.89 2.86
N GLN A 419 -10.27 22.54 2.41
CA GLN A 419 -10.31 24.00 2.30
C GLN A 419 -10.21 24.67 3.67
N SER A 420 -10.91 24.16 4.68
CA SER A 420 -10.88 24.69 6.05
C SER A 420 -9.47 24.57 6.65
N MET A 421 -8.82 23.42 6.45
CA MET A 421 -7.42 23.23 6.83
C MET A 421 -6.53 24.27 6.12
N ASN A 422 -6.66 24.44 4.80
CA ASN A 422 -5.87 25.39 4.00
C ASN A 422 -6.06 26.86 4.37
N GLN A 423 -7.29 27.29 4.69
CA GLN A 423 -7.57 28.68 5.06
C GLN A 423 -6.90 29.10 6.36
N LEU A 424 -6.82 28.19 7.34
CA LEU A 424 -6.13 28.42 8.61
C LEU A 424 -4.62 28.65 8.41
N PHE A 425 -4.03 28.05 7.37
CA PHE A 425 -2.63 28.27 7.02
C PHE A 425 -2.41 29.59 6.26
N GLY A 426 -3.31 29.94 5.33
CA GLY A 426 -3.18 31.16 4.53
C GLY A 426 -3.29 32.47 5.32
N LYS A 427 -4.08 32.49 6.40
CA LYS A 427 -4.30 33.71 7.22
C LYS A 427 -3.09 34.07 8.11
N GLY A 428 -2.14 33.15 8.34
CA GLY A 428 -1.01 33.36 9.26
C GLY A 428 0.14 34.24 8.73
N LYS A 429 0.27 34.42 7.40
CA LYS A 429 1.44 35.10 6.79
C LYS A 429 1.15 36.46 6.16
N ARG A 430 -0.09 36.96 6.21
CA ARG A 430 -0.36 38.36 5.83
C ARG A 430 0.08 39.26 6.98
N GLY A 431 1.36 39.60 6.92
CA GLY A 431 2.07 40.43 7.88
C GLY A 431 1.19 41.56 8.38
N LYS A 432 1.12 41.65 9.71
CA LYS A 432 0.69 42.82 10.46
C LYS A 432 1.56 43.98 9.96
N LYS A 433 1.11 44.65 8.90
CA LYS A 433 1.75 45.83 8.33
C LYS A 433 1.77 46.81 9.49
N ARG A 434 2.91 46.92 10.18
CA ARG A 434 3.15 47.88 11.25
C ARG A 434 2.66 49.21 10.69
N LYS A 435 1.52 49.70 11.19
CA LYS A 435 1.15 51.10 11.03
C LYS A 435 2.25 51.85 11.79
N ASN A 436 3.27 52.31 11.07
CA ASN A 436 4.08 53.42 11.54
C ASN A 436 3.12 54.60 11.62
N SER A 437 2.47 54.75 12.77
CA SER A 437 1.94 56.04 13.20
C SER A 437 3.14 56.94 13.40
N VAL A 438 3.47 57.71 12.37
CA VAL A 438 4.31 58.89 12.52
C VAL A 438 3.51 59.83 13.41
N GLU A 439 3.93 59.92 14.67
CA GLU A 439 3.45 60.92 15.61
C GLU A 439 3.96 62.28 15.10
N VAL A 440 3.07 63.04 14.45
CA VAL A 440 3.36 64.41 14.02
C VAL A 440 3.38 65.25 15.29
N VAL A 441 4.58 65.58 15.77
CA VAL A 441 4.80 66.57 16.83
C VAL A 441 4.41 67.94 16.26
N PRO A 442 3.47 68.69 16.89
CA PRO A 442 3.15 70.03 16.43
C PRO A 442 4.26 70.99 16.87
N GLU A 443 5.00 71.52 15.90
CA GLU A 443 5.87 72.69 16.08
C GLU A 443 5.00 73.90 16.45
N GLY A 444 5.18 74.42 17.66
CA GLY A 444 4.49 75.63 18.08
C GLY A 444 4.73 75.99 19.54
N ARG A 445 5.93 76.49 19.87
CA ARG A 445 6.05 77.38 21.03
C ARG A 445 7.19 78.39 20.89
N VAL A 446 6.76 79.62 20.59
CA VAL A 446 7.51 80.87 20.63
C VAL A 446 8.02 81.12 22.07
N LEU A 447 9.33 81.28 22.21
CA LEU A 447 9.94 81.80 23.44
C LEU A 447 9.70 83.32 23.51
N ARG A 448 8.88 83.74 24.47
CA ARG A 448 8.90 85.13 24.96
C ARG A 448 10.05 85.27 25.95
N ALA A 449 11.01 86.12 25.60
CA ALA A 449 11.98 86.67 26.54
C ALA A 449 11.25 87.50 27.62
N ARG A 450 11.63 87.29 28.88
CA ARG A 450 11.39 88.25 29.96
C ARG A 450 12.62 88.33 30.86
N ARG A 451 13.19 89.53 30.83
CA ARG A 451 14.13 90.20 31.74
C ARG A 451 15.56 89.70 31.77
#